data_AF-A0A3C0WTP0-F1
#
_entry.id   AF-A0A3C0WTP0-F1
#
_cell.length_a   1.000
_cell.length_b   1.000
_cell.length_c   1.000
_cell.angle_alpha   90.00
_cell.angle_beta   90.00
_cell.angle_gamma   90.00
#
_symmetry.space_group_name_H-M   'P 1'
#
loop_
_entity.id
_entity.type
_entity.pdbx_description
1 polymer ?
#
loop_
_entity_poly.entity_id
_entity_poly.type
_entity_poly.pdbx_seq_one_letter_code
_entity_poly.pdbx_strand_id
1 'polypeptide(L)'
;MFSVNATSQDNLEDVQAFIAEYGLTFPVLLDIDGSVNRTYQIQALPSSFFIDAEGEIRKVVIGGPLTEAMMRAEIAQLVEELP
;
A
#
# COMPACT_ATOMS: atom_id res chain seq x y z
N MET A 1 4.85 3.65 -6.37
CA MET A 1 4.31 3.13 -5.10
C MET A 1 3.34 4.15 -4.55
N PHE A 2 2.21 3.72 -4.00
CA PHE A 2 1.28 4.56 -3.27
C PHE A 2 1.08 3.91 -1.89
N SER A 3 0.80 4.74 -0.88
CA SER A 3 0.31 4.26 0.41
C SER A 3 -1.07 4.84 0.68
N VAL A 4 -1.90 4.10 1.39
CA VAL A 4 -3.19 4.57 1.90
C VAL A 4 -3.15 4.40 3.40
N ASN A 5 -3.19 5.52 4.13
CA ASN A 5 -3.34 5.50 5.57
C ASN A 5 -4.82 5.27 5.92
N ALA A 6 -5.09 4.38 6.88
CA ALA A 6 -6.43 4.13 7.39
C ALA A 6 -6.90 5.26 8.33
N THR A 7 -6.98 6.48 7.83
CA THR A 7 -7.17 7.71 8.63
C THR A 7 -8.47 7.72 9.42
N SER A 8 -9.51 7.02 8.95
CA SER A 8 -10.72 6.74 9.74
C SER A 8 -10.47 6.06 11.10
N GLN A 9 -9.30 5.45 11.28
CA GLN A 9 -8.85 4.73 12.48
C GLN A 9 -7.52 5.28 13.03
N ASP A 10 -7.06 6.44 12.54
CA ASP A 10 -5.74 7.01 12.85
C ASP A 10 -5.83 8.54 13.05
N ASN A 11 -4.71 9.19 13.40
CA ASN A 11 -4.63 10.65 13.55
C ASN A 11 -3.85 11.28 12.39
N LEU A 12 -4.44 12.31 11.76
CA LEU A 12 -3.82 13.02 10.65
C LEU A 12 -2.47 13.67 11.01
N GLU A 13 -2.32 14.19 12.22
CA GLU A 13 -1.07 14.82 12.67
C GLU A 13 0.06 13.79 12.75
N ASP A 14 -0.24 12.59 13.25
CA ASP A 14 0.73 11.50 13.36
C ASP A 14 1.19 11.01 11.97
N VAL A 15 0.26 10.94 11.01
CA VAL A 15 0.57 10.59 9.61
C VAL A 15 1.49 11.63 8.97
N GLN A 16 1.21 12.92 9.18
CA GLN A 16 2.04 14.00 8.64
C GLN A 16 3.44 14.00 9.26
N ALA A 17 3.54 13.80 10.58
CA ALA A 17 4.80 13.67 11.28
C ALA A 17 5.61 12.47 10.75
N PHE A 18 4.97 11.31 10.56
CA PHE A 18 5.60 10.10 10.03
C PHE A 18 6.15 10.33 8.61
N ILE A 19 5.38 10.97 7.72
CA ILE A 19 5.83 11.32 6.37
C ILE A 19 7.10 12.18 6.41
N ALA A 20 7.12 13.19 7.29
CA ALA A 20 8.24 14.10 7.44
C ALA A 20 9.47 13.42 8.05
N GLU A 21 9.29 12.60 9.09
CA GLU A 21 10.35 11.88 9.79
C GLU A 21 11.10 10.91 8.86
N TYR A 22 10.35 10.14 8.08
CA TYR A 22 10.92 9.13 7.18
C TYR A 22 11.20 9.65 5.77
N GLY A 23 10.91 10.91 5.47
CA GLY A 23 11.17 11.55 4.18
C GLY A 23 10.48 10.83 3.02
N LEU A 24 9.24 10.39 3.21
CA LEU A 24 8.53 9.61 2.20
C LEU A 24 8.29 10.46 0.95
N THR A 25 8.79 9.96 -0.19
CA THR A 25 8.73 10.66 -1.48
C THR A 25 7.58 10.22 -2.36
N PHE A 26 6.90 9.12 -1.99
CA PHE A 26 5.73 8.64 -2.69
C PHE A 26 4.44 9.24 -2.10
N PRO A 27 3.36 9.34 -2.89
CA PRO A 27 2.11 9.89 -2.38
C PRO A 27 1.48 8.98 -1.32
N VAL A 28 1.09 9.59 -0.20
CA VAL A 28 0.31 8.97 0.87
C VAL A 28 -1.11 9.52 0.81
N LEU A 29 -2.07 8.65 0.51
CA LEU A 29 -3.49 8.95 0.46
C LEU A 29 -4.14 8.70 1.83
N LEU A 30 -5.26 9.36 2.10
CA LEU A 30 -5.95 9.31 3.39
C LEU A 30 -7.33 8.68 3.23
N ASP A 31 -7.57 7.55 3.88
CA ASP A 31 -8.87 6.88 3.91
C ASP A 31 -9.72 7.38 5.09
N ILE A 32 -10.17 8.63 4.98
CA ILE A 32 -10.84 9.40 6.05
C ILE A 32 -12.18 8.76 6.45
N ASP A 33 -12.92 8.18 5.51
CA ASP A 33 -14.25 7.59 5.73
C ASP A 33 -14.24 6.05 5.75
N GLY A 34 -13.06 5.44 5.61
CA GLY A 34 -12.88 3.98 5.58
C GLY A 34 -13.36 3.32 4.28
N SER A 35 -13.72 4.10 3.25
CA SER A 35 -14.25 3.56 1.99
C SER A 35 -13.23 2.73 1.23
N VAL A 36 -11.94 3.09 1.29
CA VAL A 36 -10.88 2.32 0.63
C VAL A 36 -10.69 1.00 1.35
N ASN A 37 -10.60 1.00 2.68
CA ASN A 37 -10.50 -0.23 3.48
C ASN A 37 -11.64 -1.21 3.19
N ARG A 38 -12.88 -0.71 3.06
CA ARG A 38 -14.04 -1.54 2.70
C ARG A 38 -13.97 -2.05 1.27
N THR A 39 -13.63 -1.19 0.31
CA THR A 39 -13.55 -1.54 -1.12
C THR A 39 -12.51 -2.61 -1.38
N TYR A 40 -11.33 -2.49 -0.75
CA TYR A 40 -10.23 -3.44 -0.88
C TYR A 40 -10.34 -4.62 0.10
N GLN A 41 -11.43 -4.70 0.86
CA GLN A 41 -11.73 -5.78 1.81
C GLN A 41 -10.55 -6.08 2.74
N ILE A 42 -9.95 -5.03 3.31
CA ILE A 42 -8.76 -5.15 4.16
C ILE A 42 -9.08 -6.00 5.40
N GLN A 43 -8.36 -7.11 5.56
CA GLN A 43 -8.55 -8.04 6.67
C GLN A 43 -7.61 -7.75 7.85
N ALA A 44 -6.40 -7.24 7.55
CA ALA A 44 -5.41 -6.89 8.56
C ALA A 44 -4.46 -5.80 8.02
N LEU A 45 -3.97 -4.95 8.92
CA LEU A 45 -2.90 -3.99 8.62
C LEU A 45 -1.55 -4.53 9.15
N PRO A 46 -0.43 -4.23 8.46
CA PRO A 46 -0.37 -3.69 7.11
C PRO A 46 -0.82 -4.73 6.05
N SER A 47 -1.28 -4.24 4.90
CA SER A 47 -1.56 -5.04 3.70
C SER A 47 -0.89 -4.39 2.48
N SER A 48 -0.36 -5.20 1.57
CA SER A 48 0.26 -4.74 0.32
C SER A 48 -0.40 -5.40 -0.89
N PHE A 49 -0.67 -4.59 -1.91
CA PHE A 49 -1.29 -5.02 -3.16
C PHE A 49 -0.32 -4.76 -4.30
N PHE A 50 -0.06 -5.79 -5.11
CA PHE A 50 0.71 -5.69 -6.34
C PHE A 50 -0.27 -5.70 -7.50
N ILE A 51 -0.23 -4.64 -8.29
CA ILE A 51 -1.19 -4.34 -9.35
C ILE A 51 -0.40 -4.18 -10.66
N ASP A 52 -0.84 -4.84 -11.73
CA ASP A 52 -0.21 -4.73 -13.05
C ASP A 52 -0.62 -3.44 -13.80
N ALA A 53 -0.14 -3.28 -15.04
CA ALA A 53 -0.39 -2.07 -15.83
C ALA A 53 -1.84 -1.96 -16.32
N GLU A 54 -2.55 -3.09 -16.40
CA GLU A 54 -3.96 -3.19 -16.74
C GLU A 54 -4.86 -2.85 -15.54
N GLY A 55 -4.29 -2.76 -14.34
CA GLY A 55 -4.99 -2.42 -13.11
C GLY A 55 -5.53 -3.64 -12.36
N GLU A 56 -5.09 -4.85 -12.71
CA GLU A 56 -5.49 -6.08 -12.04
C GLU A 56 -4.61 -6.39 -10.83
N ILE A 57 -5.23 -6.82 -9.72
CA ILE A 57 -4.50 -7.24 -8.52
C ILE A 57 -3.92 -8.63 -8.77
N ARG A 58 -2.60 -8.72 -8.84
CA ARG A 58 -1.88 -9.98 -9.09
C ARG A 58 -1.44 -10.67 -7.80
N LYS A 59 -1.18 -9.89 -6.75
CA LYS A 59 -0.81 -10.41 -5.43
C LYS A 59 -1.35 -9.52 -4.31
N VAL A 60 -1.78 -10.18 -3.24
CA VAL A 60 -2.08 -9.54 -1.95
C VAL A 60 -1.20 -10.18 -0.87
N VAL A 61 -0.54 -9.35 -0.08
CA VAL A 61 0.20 -9.75 1.12
C VAL A 61 -0.53 -9.17 2.32
N ILE A 62 -1.12 -10.04 3.14
CA ILE A 62 -1.92 -9.67 4.31
C ILE A 62 -1.13 -9.99 5.57
N GLY A 63 -0.84 -8.97 6.38
CA GLY A 63 -0.20 -9.12 7.68
C GLY A 63 1.28 -9.51 7.58
N GLY A 64 2.13 -8.72 8.24
CA GLY A 64 3.57 -8.97 8.34
C GLY A 64 4.42 -8.02 7.49
N PRO A 65 5.74 -7.98 7.74
CA PRO A 65 6.62 -7.07 7.01
C PRO A 65 6.83 -7.57 5.59
N LEU A 66 6.60 -6.67 4.62
CA LEU A 66 7.04 -6.88 3.25
C LEU A 66 8.54 -6.52 3.17
N THR A 67 9.39 -7.53 3.02
CA THR A 67 10.83 -7.28 2.87
C THR A 67 11.14 -6.70 1.48
N GLU A 68 12.25 -5.97 1.36
CA GLU A 68 12.70 -5.44 0.06
C GLU A 68 12.90 -6.56 -0.98
N ALA A 69 13.44 -7.70 -0.57
CA ALA A 69 13.65 -8.84 -1.47
C ALA A 69 12.34 -9.38 -2.03
N MET A 70 11.32 -9.52 -1.18
CA MET A 70 9.97 -9.92 -1.61
C MET A 70 9.37 -8.89 -2.56
N MET A 71 9.47 -7.60 -2.20
CA MET A 71 8.96 -6.52 -3.04
C MET A 71 9.60 -6.51 -4.44
N ARG A 72 10.93 -6.68 -4.51
CA ARG A 72 11.66 -6.74 -5.79
C ARG A 72 11.24 -7.94 -6.63
N ALA A 73 11.05 -9.09 -6.01
CA ALA A 73 10.64 -10.31 -6.70
C ALA A 73 9.24 -10.16 -7.33
N GLU A 74 8.27 -9.65 -6.57
CA GLU A 74 6.90 -9.45 -7.07
C GLU A 74 6.85 -8.35 -8.16
N ILE A 75 7.61 -7.25 -8.01
CA ILE A 75 7.71 -6.22 -9.04
C ILE A 75 8.35 -6.77 -10.33
N ALA A 76 9.38 -7.60 -10.22
CA ALA A 76 10.03 -8.18 -11.39
C ALA A 76 9.05 -9.05 -12.20
N GLN A 77 8.22 -9.86 -11.52
CA GLN A 77 7.18 -10.65 -12.18
C GLN A 77 6.17 -9.76 -12.92
N LEU A 78 5.71 -8.67 -12.30
CA LEU A 78 4.79 -7.74 -12.95
C LEU A 78 5.38 -7.09 -14.21
N VAL A 79 6.68 -6.76 -14.19
CA VAL A 79 7.36 -6.12 -15.33
C VAL A 79 7.61 -7.13 -16.47
N GLU A 80 7.90 -8.38 -16.15
CA GLU A 80 8.07 -9.45 -17.15
C GLU A 80 6.77 -9.82 -17.87
N GLU A 81 5.62 -9.61 -17.21
CA GLU A 81 4.29 -9.82 -17.79
C GLU A 81 3.84 -8.68 -18.73
N LEU A 82 4.58 -7.56 -18.80
CA LEU A 82 4.29 -6.48 -19.73
C LEU A 82 4.62 -6.89 -21.18
N PRO A 83 3.69 -6.69 -22.13
CA PRO A 83 3.89 -7.05 -23.54
C PRO A 83 4.93 -6.19 -24.28
#